data_AF-A0A4Q7P320-F1
#
_entry.id   AF-A0A4Q7P320-F1
#
_cell.length_a   1.000
_cell.length_b   1.000
_cell.length_c   1.000
_cell.angle_alpha   90.00
_cell.angle_beta   90.00
_cell.angle_gamma   90.00
#
_symmetry.space_group_name_H-M   'P 1'
#
loop_
_entity.id
_entity.type
_entity.pdbx_description
1 polymer ?
#
loop_
_entity_poly.entity_id
_entity_poly.type
_entity_poly.pdbx_seq_one_letter_code
_entity_poly.pdbx_strand_id
1 'polypeptide(L)'
;MKKKLLTLAMAVSCLAIITAGTLAYFTSEDTAHNVITSGGINIEVVEKTQGEDGILTDFPEEGIRGVMPGSDVSKIVSVKNTGESEAWIRVRVEADVKGIDGADLPLSIEGTGPVLTYAVGSCWILGEDGYYYYTVPVAPGQFTEILFDTVTFAFEIGNEYQGCTANIIIAAQAVQASINGETVMDAKGWPES
;
A
#
# COMPACT_ATOMS: atom_id res chain seq x y z
N MET A 1 -20.42 -61.46 -23.37
CA MET A 1 -19.91 -60.17 -23.89
C MET A 1 -20.63 -58.93 -23.32
N LYS A 2 -21.86 -59.04 -22.78
CA LYS A 2 -22.60 -57.88 -22.23
C LYS A 2 -22.35 -57.53 -20.74
N LYS A 3 -21.73 -58.43 -19.96
CA LYS A 3 -21.38 -58.18 -18.53
C LYS A 3 -19.93 -57.72 -18.29
N LYS A 4 -19.07 -57.74 -19.33
CA LYS A 4 -17.69 -57.21 -19.27
C LYS A 4 -17.59 -55.77 -19.81
N LEU A 5 -18.63 -55.28 -20.50
CA LEU A 5 -18.75 -53.87 -20.90
C LEU A 5 -19.30 -52.98 -19.76
N LEU A 6 -20.09 -53.53 -18.84
CA LEU A 6 -20.72 -52.76 -17.77
C LEU A 6 -19.75 -52.43 -16.63
N THR A 7 -18.80 -53.34 -16.33
CA THR A 7 -17.79 -53.14 -15.28
C THR A 7 -16.58 -52.33 -15.74
N LEU A 8 -16.36 -52.21 -17.05
CA LEU A 8 -15.37 -51.29 -17.62
C LEU A 8 -15.94 -49.87 -17.74
N ALA A 9 -17.26 -49.73 -17.89
CA ALA A 9 -17.94 -48.43 -17.93
C ALA A 9 -18.03 -47.75 -16.55
N MET A 10 -18.07 -48.50 -15.44
CA MET A 10 -18.13 -47.95 -14.07
C MET A 10 -16.75 -47.57 -13.50
N ALA A 11 -15.67 -48.16 -14.04
CA ALA A 11 -14.28 -47.84 -13.65
C ALA A 11 -13.66 -46.69 -14.48
N VAL A 12 -14.27 -46.33 -15.62
CA VAL A 12 -13.85 -45.19 -16.46
C VAL A 12 -14.67 -43.92 -16.17
N SER A 13 -15.86 -44.05 -15.55
CA SER A 13 -16.67 -42.90 -15.11
C SER A 13 -16.19 -42.22 -13.82
N CYS A 14 -15.23 -42.81 -13.08
CA CYS A 14 -14.62 -42.17 -11.91
C CYS A 14 -13.34 -41.37 -12.22
N LEU A 15 -12.91 -41.30 -13.49
CA LEU A 15 -11.64 -40.66 -13.87
C LEU A 15 -11.77 -39.43 -14.79
N ALA A 16 -12.97 -38.85 -14.92
CA ALA A 16 -13.18 -37.73 -15.83
C ALA A 16 -14.23 -36.71 -15.34
N ILE A 17 -14.01 -36.12 -14.15
CA ILE A 17 -14.39 -34.72 -13.87
C ILE A 17 -13.30 -34.13 -12.95
N ILE A 18 -12.07 -34.08 -13.46
CA ILE A 18 -11.08 -33.12 -13.01
C ILE A 18 -10.97 -32.13 -14.17
N THR A 19 -11.03 -30.84 -13.87
CA THR A 19 -10.92 -29.66 -14.76
C THR A 19 -12.24 -29.05 -15.27
N ALA A 20 -12.75 -28.12 -14.47
CA ALA A 20 -13.32 -26.81 -14.83
C ALA A 20 -14.13 -26.38 -13.58
N GLY A 21 -13.62 -25.56 -12.68
CA GLY A 21 -12.90 -24.33 -12.93
C GLY A 21 -13.71 -23.23 -12.24
N THR A 22 -13.47 -23.04 -10.95
CA THR A 22 -13.73 -21.78 -10.21
C THR A 22 -12.88 -21.81 -8.93
N LEU A 23 -11.56 -21.92 -9.10
CA LEU A 23 -10.62 -21.28 -8.17
C LEU A 23 -10.33 -19.91 -8.76
N ALA A 24 -11.29 -19.01 -8.63
CA ALA A 24 -11.14 -17.61 -8.96
C ALA A 24 -12.03 -16.83 -7.99
N TYR A 25 -11.66 -16.88 -6.71
CA TYR A 25 -12.12 -15.93 -5.72
C TYR A 25 -11.00 -15.63 -4.73
N PHE A 26 -9.87 -15.27 -5.32
CA PHE A 26 -8.89 -14.37 -4.73
C PHE A 26 -8.44 -13.47 -5.88
N THR A 27 -9.31 -12.57 -6.31
CA THR A 27 -8.81 -11.28 -6.76
C THR A 27 -8.50 -10.52 -5.49
N SER A 28 -7.36 -10.82 -4.87
CA SER A 28 -6.65 -9.72 -4.25
C SER A 28 -6.24 -8.86 -5.44
N GLU A 29 -6.88 -7.70 -5.58
CA GLU A 29 -6.14 -6.56 -6.13
C GLU A 29 -5.12 -6.23 -5.07
N ASP A 30 -4.03 -7.01 -5.06
CA ASP A 30 -2.86 -6.77 -4.25
C ASP A 30 -2.31 -5.42 -4.72
N THR A 31 -2.73 -4.37 -4.02
CA THR A 31 -2.41 -2.99 -4.37
C THR A 31 -1.13 -2.60 -3.65
N ALA A 32 -0.07 -3.39 -3.86
CA ALA A 32 1.29 -2.96 -3.62
C ALA A 32 1.77 -2.22 -4.88
N HIS A 33 1.54 -0.90 -4.95
CA HIS A 33 1.92 -0.11 -6.11
C HIS A 33 3.45 0.13 -6.18
N ASN A 34 4.06 -0.59 -7.13
CA ASN A 34 5.16 -0.20 -8.03
C ASN A 34 6.60 -0.17 -7.48
N VAL A 35 7.25 -1.33 -7.61
CA VAL A 35 8.71 -1.48 -7.74
C VAL A 35 9.12 -1.14 -9.17
N ILE A 36 9.91 -0.09 -9.38
CA ILE A 36 10.62 0.13 -10.66
C ILE A 36 12.13 0.01 -10.40
N THR A 37 12.74 -1.05 -10.93
CA THR A 37 14.13 -1.43 -10.67
C THR A 37 15.04 -1.15 -11.86
N SER A 38 16.16 -0.47 -11.59
CA SER A 38 17.39 -0.61 -12.36
C SER A 38 18.56 -0.75 -11.38
N GLY A 39 19.50 -1.66 -11.64
CA GLY A 39 20.80 -1.72 -10.96
C GLY A 39 20.82 -2.13 -9.48
N GLY A 40 20.29 -3.31 -9.10
CA GLY A 40 20.50 -3.91 -7.77
C GLY A 40 19.80 -3.21 -6.59
N ILE A 41 18.98 -2.20 -6.87
CA ILE A 41 18.14 -1.50 -5.91
C ILE A 41 16.74 -2.09 -5.95
N ASN A 42 16.23 -2.50 -4.79
CA ASN A 42 14.86 -2.95 -4.63
C ASN A 42 14.33 -2.42 -3.29
N ILE A 43 13.04 -2.09 -3.25
CA ILE A 43 12.39 -1.58 -2.05
C ILE A 43 11.00 -2.18 -1.90
N GLU A 44 10.49 -2.16 -0.67
CA GLU A 44 9.17 -2.63 -0.31
C GLU A 44 8.53 -1.60 0.61
N VAL A 45 7.33 -1.13 0.26
CA VAL A 45 6.51 -0.34 1.18
C VAL A 45 5.97 -1.29 2.24
N VAL A 46 6.16 -0.93 3.51
CA VAL A 46 5.69 -1.72 4.64
C VAL A 46 4.67 -0.92 5.40
N GLU A 47 3.44 -1.45 5.43
CA GLU A 47 2.29 -0.84 6.08
C GLU A 47 1.82 -1.71 7.24
N LYS A 48 1.79 -1.12 8.43
CA LYS A 48 1.40 -1.79 9.67
C LYS A 48 0.27 -1.06 10.38
N THR A 49 -0.36 -1.74 11.32
CA THR A 49 -1.31 -1.14 12.24
C THR A 49 -1.03 -1.66 13.65
N GLN A 50 -1.38 -0.87 14.66
CA GLN A 50 -1.29 -1.28 16.06
C GLN A 50 -2.63 -1.85 16.52
N GLY A 51 -2.65 -3.11 16.93
CA GLY A 51 -3.82 -3.74 17.54
C GLY A 51 -4.16 -3.18 18.92
N GLU A 52 -5.33 -3.51 19.44
CA GLU A 52 -5.77 -3.09 20.78
C GLU A 52 -4.84 -3.56 21.92
N ASP A 53 -4.09 -4.63 21.68
CA ASP A 53 -3.09 -5.19 22.57
C ASP A 53 -1.72 -4.48 22.47
N GLY A 54 -1.60 -3.47 21.61
CA GLY A 54 -0.38 -2.73 21.34
C GLY A 54 0.60 -3.45 20.39
N ILE A 55 0.25 -4.63 19.87
CA ILE A 55 1.10 -5.40 18.97
C ILE A 55 0.97 -4.85 17.55
N LEU A 56 2.11 -4.73 16.85
CA LEU A 56 2.14 -4.35 15.44
C LEU A 56 1.84 -5.56 14.55
N THR A 57 0.84 -5.42 13.69
CA THR A 57 0.49 -6.38 12.65
C THR A 57 0.51 -5.69 11.28
N ASP A 58 0.45 -6.48 10.21
CA ASP A 58 0.29 -5.92 8.87
C ASP A 58 -1.04 -5.17 8.76
N PHE A 59 -1.05 -4.10 7.97
CA PHE A 59 -2.28 -3.35 7.72
C PHE A 59 -3.27 -4.25 6.94
N PRO A 60 -4.55 -4.35 7.36
CA PRO A 60 -5.49 -5.28 6.76
C PRO A 60 -5.78 -4.94 5.30
N GLU A 61 -5.75 -5.95 4.42
CA GLU A 61 -6.02 -5.79 2.98
C GLU A 61 -7.45 -5.26 2.73
N GLU A 62 -8.41 -5.67 3.55
CA GLU A 62 -9.80 -5.20 3.50
C GLU A 62 -10.02 -3.81 4.10
N GLY A 63 -8.96 -3.20 4.63
CA GLY A 63 -8.98 -1.91 5.32
C GLY A 63 -9.60 -1.95 6.72
N ILE A 64 -9.69 -0.77 7.34
CA ILE A 64 -10.31 -0.60 8.67
C ILE A 64 -11.77 -0.17 8.49
N ARG A 65 -12.68 -0.88 9.15
CA ARG A 65 -14.13 -0.62 9.08
C ARG A 65 -14.62 0.15 10.30
N GLY A 66 -15.71 0.89 10.13
CA GLY A 66 -16.37 1.60 11.23
C GLY A 66 -15.61 2.83 11.72
N VAL A 67 -14.76 3.41 10.88
CA VAL A 67 -14.07 4.67 11.16
C VAL A 67 -15.11 5.79 11.32
N MET A 68 -15.01 6.55 12.41
CA MET A 68 -15.94 7.63 12.74
C MET A 68 -15.30 9.00 12.43
N PRO A 69 -16.10 10.03 12.11
CA PRO A 69 -15.58 11.40 12.02
C PRO A 69 -14.82 11.80 13.29
N GLY A 70 -13.68 12.48 13.13
CA GLY A 70 -12.81 12.89 14.24
C GLY A 70 -11.99 11.78 14.89
N SER A 71 -12.02 10.55 14.34
CA SER A 71 -11.21 9.43 14.87
C SER A 71 -9.85 9.31 14.19
N ASP A 72 -8.93 8.70 14.92
CA ASP A 72 -7.61 8.33 14.46
C ASP A 72 -7.59 6.85 14.06
N VAL A 73 -6.93 6.57 12.94
CA VAL A 73 -6.65 5.21 12.47
C VAL A 73 -5.16 4.98 12.48
N SER A 74 -4.72 3.90 13.14
CA SER A 74 -3.31 3.48 13.12
C SER A 74 -2.94 2.94 11.74
N LYS A 75 -2.04 3.65 11.05
CA LYS A 75 -1.45 3.25 9.76
C LYS A 75 0.01 3.69 9.75
N ILE A 76 0.89 2.73 10.02
CA ILE A 76 2.34 2.91 10.14
C ILE A 76 2.99 2.58 8.81
N VAL A 77 3.51 3.62 8.16
CA VAL A 77 4.14 3.50 6.83
C VAL A 77 5.65 3.67 6.96
N SER A 78 6.39 2.72 6.40
CA SER A 78 7.85 2.77 6.27
C SER A 78 8.26 2.12 4.95
N VAL A 79 9.52 2.27 4.54
CA VAL A 79 10.04 1.60 3.34
C VAL A 79 11.27 0.78 3.71
N LYS A 80 11.28 -0.49 3.29
CA LYS A 80 12.41 -1.40 3.45
C LYS A 80 13.25 -1.41 2.19
N ASN A 81 14.57 -1.32 2.33
CA ASN A 81 15.49 -1.66 1.24
C ASN A 81 15.67 -3.18 1.18
N THR A 82 15.12 -3.80 0.13
CA THR A 82 15.22 -5.25 -0.14
C THR A 82 16.28 -5.57 -1.19
N GLY A 83 16.96 -4.55 -1.73
CA GLY A 83 18.05 -4.69 -2.69
C GLY A 83 19.40 -5.01 -2.04
N GLU A 84 20.45 -4.93 -2.86
CA GLU A 84 21.83 -5.29 -2.46
C GLU A 84 22.72 -4.06 -2.26
N SER A 85 22.24 -2.88 -2.64
CA SER A 85 22.97 -1.61 -2.52
C SER A 85 22.24 -0.61 -1.64
N GLU A 86 23.01 0.26 -0.98
CA GLU A 86 22.47 1.37 -0.22
C GLU A 86 21.70 2.34 -1.13
N ALA A 87 20.54 2.81 -0.67
CA ALA A 87 19.57 3.51 -1.49
C ALA A 87 19.11 4.84 -0.86
N TRP A 88 19.01 5.88 -1.67
CA TRP A 88 18.13 7.01 -1.38
C TRP A 88 16.69 6.61 -1.68
N ILE A 89 15.75 7.00 -0.82
CA ILE A 89 14.33 6.65 -0.93
C ILE A 89 13.48 7.91 -0.89
N ARG A 90 12.46 7.97 -1.77
CA ARG A 90 11.40 8.98 -1.72
C ARG A 90 10.03 8.32 -1.82
N VAL A 91 9.02 8.93 -1.22
CA VAL A 91 7.65 8.42 -1.15
C VAL A 91 6.67 9.49 -1.56
N ARG A 92 5.73 9.18 -2.46
CA ARG A 92 4.54 9.99 -2.71
C ARG A 92 3.35 9.34 -2.00
N VAL A 93 2.57 10.17 -1.34
CA VAL A 93 1.33 9.77 -0.66
C VAL A 93 0.18 10.43 -1.39
N GLU A 94 -0.70 9.61 -1.95
CA GLU A 94 -1.95 10.07 -2.57
C GLU A 94 -3.12 9.57 -1.75
N ALA A 95 -4.24 10.29 -1.80
CA ALA A 95 -5.47 9.86 -1.18
C ALA A 95 -6.60 10.03 -2.18
N ASP A 96 -7.59 9.14 -2.10
CA ASP A 96 -8.86 9.28 -2.76
C ASP A 96 -9.97 8.80 -1.83
N VAL A 97 -11.17 9.34 -1.99
CA VAL A 97 -12.33 8.93 -1.22
C VAL A 97 -13.44 8.58 -2.19
N LYS A 98 -13.91 7.34 -2.13
CA LYS A 98 -15.00 6.82 -2.97
C LYS A 98 -16.27 6.71 -2.14
N GLY A 99 -17.35 7.34 -2.60
CA GLY A 99 -18.68 7.18 -2.02
C GLY A 99 -19.17 5.73 -2.14
N ILE A 100 -20.27 5.42 -1.46
CA ILE A 100 -20.89 4.07 -1.49
C ILE A 100 -21.33 3.64 -2.90
N ASP A 101 -21.59 4.61 -3.77
CA ASP A 101 -21.93 4.44 -5.18
C ASP A 101 -20.69 4.36 -6.10
N GLY A 102 -19.48 4.46 -5.53
CA GLY A 102 -18.20 4.46 -6.24
C GLY A 102 -17.78 5.82 -6.81
N ALA A 103 -18.54 6.89 -6.56
CA ALA A 103 -18.20 8.23 -7.04
C ALA A 103 -17.03 8.84 -6.25
N ASP A 104 -16.21 9.67 -6.91
CA ASP A 104 -15.19 10.46 -6.24
C ASP A 104 -15.81 11.52 -5.34
N LEU A 105 -15.40 11.53 -4.07
CA LEU A 105 -15.73 12.58 -3.11
C LEU A 105 -14.55 13.55 -2.95
N PRO A 106 -14.82 14.83 -2.66
CA PRO A 106 -13.77 15.81 -2.41
C PRO A 106 -12.87 15.40 -1.25
N LEU A 107 -11.57 15.66 -1.35
CA LEU A 107 -10.60 15.46 -0.26
C LEU A 107 -10.51 16.65 0.70
N SER A 108 -11.33 17.67 0.47
CA SER A 108 -11.40 18.87 1.31
C SER A 108 -12.84 19.31 1.49
N ILE A 109 -13.17 19.70 2.71
CA ILE A 109 -14.43 20.28 3.13
C ILE A 109 -14.28 21.80 3.09
N GLU A 110 -15.19 22.47 2.39
CA GLU A 110 -15.18 23.94 2.27
C GLU A 110 -15.27 24.60 3.65
N GLY A 111 -14.32 25.49 3.95
CA GLY A 111 -14.26 26.21 5.23
C GLY A 111 -13.65 25.43 6.40
N THR A 112 -13.37 24.13 6.25
CA THR A 112 -12.75 23.31 7.31
C THR A 112 -11.33 22.88 6.94
N GLY A 113 -11.12 22.40 5.71
CA GLY A 113 -9.83 21.86 5.28
C GLY A 113 -9.91 20.39 4.83
N PRO A 114 -8.81 19.62 4.90
CA PRO A 114 -8.76 18.27 4.36
C PRO A 114 -9.63 17.28 5.14
N VAL A 115 -10.19 16.29 4.43
CA VAL A 115 -11.02 15.21 5.00
C VAL A 115 -10.20 14.27 5.89
N LEU A 116 -8.92 14.08 5.55
CA LEU A 116 -7.98 13.30 6.33
C LEU A 116 -6.63 14.00 6.39
N THR A 117 -5.90 13.77 7.47
CA THR A 117 -4.56 14.32 7.69
C THR A 117 -3.65 13.25 8.31
N TYR A 118 -2.34 13.47 8.21
CA TYR A 118 -1.32 12.65 8.86
C TYR A 118 -0.13 13.55 9.19
N ALA A 119 0.60 13.22 10.25
CA ALA A 119 1.81 13.93 10.66
C ALA A 119 3.04 13.21 10.11
N VAL A 120 3.86 13.93 9.35
CA VAL A 120 5.07 13.38 8.74
C VAL A 120 6.25 13.40 9.72
N GLY A 121 6.98 12.30 9.80
CA GLY A 121 8.15 12.15 10.66
C GLY A 121 9.30 13.09 10.29
N SER A 122 10.10 13.50 11.27
CA SER A 122 11.15 14.53 11.12
C SER A 122 12.33 14.14 10.22
N CYS A 123 12.49 12.86 9.91
CA CYS A 123 13.52 12.35 9.01
C CYS A 123 13.12 12.42 7.52
N TRP A 124 11.99 13.07 7.23
CA TRP A 124 11.46 13.23 5.89
C TRP A 124 11.33 14.71 5.51
N ILE A 125 11.67 15.03 4.27
CA ILE A 125 11.56 16.38 3.71
C ILE A 125 10.53 16.36 2.59
N LEU A 126 9.51 17.21 2.66
CA LEU A 126 8.59 17.41 1.54
C LEU A 126 9.29 18.21 0.44
N GLY A 127 9.45 17.60 -0.73
CA GLY A 127 9.91 18.25 -1.94
C GLY A 127 8.78 19.01 -2.65
N GLU A 128 9.16 19.97 -3.50
CA GLU A 128 8.21 20.74 -4.31
C GLU A 128 7.47 19.90 -5.36
N ASP A 129 7.96 18.69 -5.65
CA ASP A 129 7.39 17.71 -6.59
C ASP A 129 6.38 16.75 -5.93
N GLY A 130 6.02 17.01 -4.67
CA GLY A 130 5.05 16.23 -3.90
C GLY A 130 5.59 14.91 -3.35
N TYR A 131 6.90 14.65 -3.43
CA TYR A 131 7.53 13.51 -2.77
C TYR A 131 8.07 13.89 -1.38
N TYR A 132 7.97 12.97 -0.44
CA TYR A 132 8.71 12.98 0.82
C TYR A 132 10.03 12.25 0.64
N TYR A 133 11.13 12.93 0.91
CA TYR A 133 12.49 12.43 0.76
C TYR A 133 13.06 12.01 2.12
N TYR A 134 13.48 10.76 2.25
CA TYR A 134 14.10 10.28 3.48
C TYR A 134 15.54 10.79 3.56
N THR A 135 15.92 11.41 4.69
CA THR A 135 17.16 12.20 4.78
C THR A 135 18.44 11.38 4.89
N VAL A 136 18.33 10.07 5.10
CA VAL A 136 19.47 9.17 5.35
C VAL A 136 19.44 8.05 4.30
N PRO A 137 20.58 7.66 3.72
CA PRO A 137 20.59 6.54 2.79
C PRO A 137 20.31 5.24 3.56
N VAL A 138 19.55 4.32 2.96
CA VAL A 138 19.09 3.10 3.62
C VAL A 138 19.92 1.92 3.14
N ALA A 139 20.66 1.29 4.06
CA ALA A 139 21.45 0.11 3.77
C ALA A 139 20.57 -1.11 3.42
N PRO A 140 21.11 -2.11 2.68
CA PRO A 140 20.41 -3.36 2.39
C PRO A 140 19.82 -4.03 3.63
N GLY A 141 18.55 -4.44 3.53
CA GLY A 141 17.78 -5.08 4.60
C GLY A 141 17.30 -4.15 5.72
N GLN A 142 17.66 -2.86 5.68
CA GLN A 142 17.21 -1.86 6.66
C GLN A 142 15.94 -1.14 6.21
N PHE A 143 15.34 -0.41 7.14
CA PHE A 143 14.14 0.38 6.95
C PHE A 143 14.45 1.88 7.03
N THR A 144 13.63 2.68 6.38
CA THR A 144 13.49 4.10 6.74
C THR A 144 12.92 4.21 8.16
N GLU A 145 13.08 5.37 8.79
CA GLU A 145 12.17 5.76 9.86
C GLU A 145 10.72 5.85 9.34
N ILE A 146 9.76 5.81 10.26
CA ILE A 146 8.33 5.92 9.96
C ILE A 146 8.06 7.23 9.22
N LEU A 147 7.32 7.15 8.10
CA LEU A 147 6.83 8.32 7.37
C LEU A 147 5.69 8.99 8.13
N PHE A 148 4.66 8.22 8.48
CA PHE A 148 3.58 8.58 9.40
C PHE A 148 3.02 7.31 10.04
N ASP A 149 2.39 7.42 11.22
CA ASP A 149 1.81 6.29 11.97
C ASP A 149 0.30 6.36 12.19
N THR A 150 -0.29 7.52 11.91
CA THR A 150 -1.67 7.84 12.23
C THR A 150 -2.30 8.65 11.12
N VAL A 151 -3.52 8.28 10.76
CA VAL A 151 -4.40 9.03 9.87
C VAL A 151 -5.57 9.55 10.68
N THR A 152 -5.73 10.86 10.73
CA THR A 152 -6.81 11.54 11.45
C THR A 152 -7.87 11.99 10.47
N PHE A 153 -9.12 11.56 10.70
CA PHE A 153 -10.27 11.98 9.90
C PHE A 153 -10.90 13.24 10.50
N ALA A 154 -11.29 14.20 9.66
CA ALA A 154 -11.91 15.44 10.12
C ALA A 154 -13.21 15.18 10.89
N PHE A 155 -13.50 16.02 11.88
CA PHE A 155 -14.72 15.91 12.68
C PHE A 155 -15.96 16.36 11.90
N GLU A 156 -15.77 17.29 10.98
CA GLU A 156 -16.80 17.96 10.20
C GLU A 156 -17.21 17.19 8.93
N ILE A 157 -16.74 15.94 8.77
CA ILE A 157 -17.12 15.07 7.64
C ILE A 157 -18.65 14.90 7.63
N GLY A 158 -19.27 15.35 6.54
CA GLY A 158 -20.72 15.34 6.35
C GLY A 158 -21.31 13.98 5.98
N ASN A 159 -22.64 13.93 5.90
CA ASN A 159 -23.40 12.72 5.57
C ASN A 159 -23.07 12.15 4.18
N GLU A 160 -22.56 12.98 3.26
CA GLU A 160 -22.14 12.59 1.92
C GLU A 160 -20.96 11.60 1.91
N TYR A 161 -20.20 11.53 3.01
CA TYR A 161 -19.12 10.55 3.21
C TYR A 161 -19.60 9.29 3.94
N GLN A 162 -20.90 9.16 4.25
CA GLN A 162 -21.41 7.99 4.94
C GLN A 162 -21.21 6.72 4.09
N GLY A 163 -20.49 5.75 4.65
CA GLY A 163 -20.19 4.50 3.97
C GLY A 163 -19.19 4.63 2.82
N CYS A 164 -18.46 5.75 2.75
CA CYS A 164 -17.36 5.90 1.80
C CYS A 164 -16.17 5.01 2.17
N THR A 165 -15.30 4.78 1.19
CA THR A 165 -13.97 4.19 1.38
C THR A 165 -12.93 5.27 1.14
N ALA A 166 -12.09 5.54 2.15
CA ALA A 166 -10.91 6.38 1.99
C ALA A 166 -9.70 5.49 1.70
N ASN A 167 -9.05 5.73 0.56
CA ASN A 167 -7.84 5.04 0.15
C ASN A 167 -6.64 5.97 0.37
N ILE A 168 -5.57 5.43 0.92
CA ILE A 168 -4.27 6.10 1.00
C ILE A 168 -3.28 5.24 0.23
N ILE A 169 -2.75 5.79 -0.85
CA ILE A 169 -1.89 5.11 -1.81
C ILE A 169 -0.45 5.58 -1.55
N ILE A 170 0.44 4.62 -1.30
CA ILE A 170 1.85 4.87 -1.03
C ILE A 170 2.68 4.39 -2.22
N ALA A 171 3.32 5.33 -2.92
CA ALA A 171 4.22 5.03 -4.01
C ALA A 171 5.66 5.39 -3.61
N ALA A 172 6.53 4.39 -3.51
CA ALA A 172 7.92 4.60 -3.14
C ALA A 172 8.86 4.42 -4.34
N GLN A 173 9.95 5.18 -4.36
CA GLN A 173 11.00 5.07 -5.35
C GLN A 173 12.37 5.08 -4.67
N ALA A 174 13.34 4.46 -5.33
CA ALA A 174 14.70 4.40 -4.83
C ALA A 174 15.74 4.60 -5.94
N VAL A 175 16.87 5.19 -5.57
CA VAL A 175 18.07 5.30 -6.40
C VAL A 175 19.29 4.93 -5.57
N GLN A 176 20.33 4.38 -6.20
CA GLN A 176 21.54 3.96 -5.48
C GLN A 176 22.27 5.18 -4.89
N ALA A 177 22.61 5.14 -3.60
CA ALA A 177 23.20 6.28 -2.90
C ALA A 177 24.62 6.61 -3.38
N SER A 178 25.45 5.59 -3.61
CA SER A 178 26.88 5.74 -3.91
C SER A 178 27.22 6.47 -5.21
N ILE A 179 26.27 6.59 -6.15
CA ILE A 179 26.51 7.16 -7.48
C ILE A 179 25.54 8.28 -7.88
N ASN A 180 24.48 8.52 -7.11
CA ASN A 180 23.43 9.47 -7.53
C ASN A 180 23.45 10.80 -6.78
N GLY A 181 24.20 10.97 -5.69
CA GLY A 181 24.34 12.27 -5.01
C GLY A 181 24.85 12.13 -3.57
N GLU A 182 25.43 13.22 -3.04
CA GLU A 182 25.91 13.27 -1.65
C GLU A 182 24.76 13.42 -0.63
N THR A 183 23.65 14.02 -1.06
CA THR A 183 22.42 14.15 -0.26
C THR A 183 21.22 13.65 -1.05
N VAL A 184 20.13 13.33 -0.34
CA VAL A 184 18.88 12.91 -0.97
C VAL A 184 18.29 13.96 -1.92
N MET A 185 18.49 15.25 -1.63
CA MET A 185 17.99 16.35 -2.46
C MET A 185 18.83 16.57 -3.72
N ASP A 186 20.10 16.20 -3.67
CA ASP A 186 21.00 16.23 -4.83
C ASP A 186 20.82 14.99 -5.71
N ALA A 187 20.25 13.91 -5.17
CA ALA A 187 20.11 12.62 -5.82
C ALA A 187 19.44 12.74 -7.22
N LYS A 188 20.09 12.14 -8.23
CA LYS A 188 19.60 12.09 -9.62
C LYS A 188 19.13 10.69 -10.00
N GLY A 189 18.52 10.57 -11.17
CA GLY A 189 18.12 9.27 -11.73
C GLY A 189 16.86 8.66 -11.12
N TRP A 190 16.03 9.46 -10.44
CA TRP A 190 14.73 9.00 -9.95
C TRP A 190 13.86 8.52 -11.13
N PRO A 191 13.15 7.38 -10.99
CA PRO A 191 12.20 6.94 -12.00
C PRO A 191 11.15 8.02 -12.29
N GLU A 192 10.84 8.21 -13.58
CA GLU A 192 9.68 9.02 -13.98
C GLU A 192 8.39 8.34 -13.48
N SER A 193 7.42 9.16 -13.07
CA SER A 193 6.09 8.72 -12.64
C SER A 193 5.15 8.52 -13.82
#